data_AF-A0AAW7RXY2-F1
#
_entry.id   AF-A0AAW7RXY2-F1
#
_cell.length_a   1.000
_cell.length_b   1.000
_cell.length_c   1.000
_cell.angle_alpha   90.00
_cell.angle_beta   90.00
_cell.angle_gamma   90.00
#
_symmetry.space_group_name_H-M   'P 1'
#
loop_
_entity.id
_entity.type
_entity.pdbx_description
1 polymer ?
#
loop_
_entity_poly.entity_id
_entity_poly.type
_entity_poly.pdbx_seq_one_letter_code
_entity_poly.pdbx_strand_id
1 'polypeptide(L)'
;MRLLTTAEADEYLQKIGMHIGSWNQIADIPRESTVRTYLPYSAPTNSRELYVFAHHAAGWLPAGKWKIFQIDNSSAFRGDELRFIDTLLGSNTDLDREIDVGSRSLLFDGAANANLDVSTELTIARLIYLFLLFEQHACVVSSASLNGQRLGVQDGVIYFESDVFYRPIADQLIRVFESEPLRLPSWMDRFLDIA
;
A
#
# COMPACT_ATOMS: atom_id res chain seq x y z
N MET A 1 -11.57 -2.03 8.85
CA MET A 1 -11.38 -1.93 7.39
C MET A 1 -12.76 -1.93 6.73
N ARG A 2 -12.93 -1.18 5.64
CA ARG A 2 -14.18 -1.08 4.89
C ARG A 2 -13.91 -0.96 3.39
N LEU A 3 -14.72 -1.60 2.55
CA LEU A 3 -14.73 -1.35 1.11
C LEU A 3 -15.37 0.00 0.80
N LEU A 4 -14.73 0.78 -0.06
CA LEU A 4 -15.26 2.04 -0.57
C LEU A 4 -15.68 1.88 -2.02
N THR A 5 -16.76 2.55 -2.39
CA THR A 5 -17.01 2.91 -3.78
C THR A 5 -15.97 3.92 -4.28
N THR A 6 -15.81 4.04 -5.59
CA THR A 6 -14.92 5.07 -6.19
C THR A 6 -15.23 6.48 -5.67
N ALA A 7 -16.51 6.85 -5.56
CA ALA A 7 -16.92 8.18 -5.10
C ALA A 7 -16.53 8.41 -3.64
N GLU A 8 -16.72 7.41 -2.77
CA GLU A 8 -16.29 7.50 -1.37
C GLU A 8 -14.76 7.58 -1.26
N ALA A 9 -14.01 6.80 -2.04
CA ALA A 9 -12.54 6.87 -2.06
C ALA A 9 -12.05 8.28 -2.44
N ASP A 10 -12.68 8.90 -3.44
CA ASP A 10 -12.37 10.27 -3.85
C ASP A 10 -12.57 11.30 -2.72
N GLU A 11 -13.57 11.15 -1.86
CA GLU A 11 -13.76 12.04 -0.71
C GLU A 11 -12.57 12.04 0.26
N TYR A 12 -11.83 10.93 0.35
CA TYR A 12 -10.59 10.84 1.12
C TYR A 12 -9.41 11.39 0.33
N LEU A 13 -9.25 10.97 -0.93
CA LEU A 13 -8.12 11.33 -1.78
C LEU A 13 -8.05 12.82 -2.08
N GLN A 14 -9.18 13.49 -2.29
CA GLN A 14 -9.21 14.93 -2.58
C GLN A 14 -8.61 15.75 -1.44
N LYS A 15 -8.73 15.29 -0.18
CA LYS A 15 -8.15 15.96 1.01
C LYS A 15 -6.62 15.99 0.97
N ILE A 16 -6.00 15.06 0.23
CA ILE A 16 -4.54 14.97 0.06
C ILE A 16 -4.11 15.36 -1.37
N GLY A 17 -5.02 15.91 -2.18
CA GLY A 17 -4.71 16.37 -3.54
C GLY A 17 -4.63 15.25 -4.58
N MET A 18 -5.30 14.14 -4.37
CA MET A 18 -5.38 12.99 -5.28
C MET A 18 -6.83 12.68 -5.64
N HIS A 19 -7.02 11.76 -6.59
CA HIS A 19 -8.31 11.22 -7.01
C HIS A 19 -8.14 9.83 -7.63
N ILE A 20 -9.24 9.11 -7.84
CA ILE A 20 -9.31 7.90 -8.64
C ILE A 20 -9.42 8.30 -10.11
N GLY A 21 -8.45 7.85 -10.90
CA GLY A 21 -8.40 8.04 -12.34
C GLY A 21 -9.31 7.07 -13.11
N SER A 22 -9.32 7.23 -14.43
CA SER A 22 -10.19 6.47 -15.35
C SER A 22 -9.95 4.96 -15.40
N TRP A 23 -8.80 4.50 -14.91
CA TRP A 23 -8.41 3.08 -14.83
C TRP A 23 -8.45 2.56 -13.40
N ASN A 24 -9.15 3.26 -12.50
CA ASN A 24 -9.21 2.96 -11.07
C ASN A 24 -7.85 3.05 -10.36
N GLN A 25 -6.91 3.78 -10.96
CA GLN A 25 -5.59 4.08 -10.42
C GLN A 25 -5.65 5.37 -9.61
N ILE A 26 -4.83 5.49 -8.56
CA ILE A 26 -4.67 6.77 -7.86
C ILE A 26 -3.86 7.72 -8.75
N ALA A 27 -4.38 8.92 -8.96
CA ALA A 27 -3.75 9.98 -9.73
C ALA A 27 -3.73 11.30 -8.95
N ASP A 28 -2.73 12.13 -9.20
CA ASP A 28 -2.65 13.45 -8.60
C ASP A 28 -3.66 14.40 -9.27
N ILE A 29 -4.25 15.29 -8.48
CA ILE A 29 -4.98 16.42 -9.02
C ILE A 29 -3.94 17.37 -9.62
N PRO A 30 -4.03 17.78 -10.90
CA PRO A 30 -3.02 18.61 -11.55
C PRO A 30 -2.70 19.87 -10.75
N ARG A 31 -1.41 20.07 -10.43
CA ARG A 31 -0.85 21.30 -9.84
C ARG A 31 0.25 21.83 -10.74
N GLU A 32 0.56 23.12 -10.66
CA GLU A 32 1.62 23.73 -11.47
C GLU A 32 2.99 23.10 -11.15
N SER A 33 3.62 22.53 -12.19
CA SER A 33 5.05 22.19 -12.31
C SER A 33 5.74 21.39 -11.20
N THR A 34 5.15 20.30 -10.69
CA THR A 34 5.92 19.32 -9.90
C THR A 34 6.45 18.19 -10.78
N VAL A 35 7.77 18.06 -10.85
CA VAL A 35 8.44 16.95 -11.52
C VAL A 35 8.31 15.72 -10.62
N ARG A 36 7.50 14.77 -11.08
CA ARG A 36 7.26 13.52 -10.38
C ARG A 36 8.42 12.54 -10.58
N THR A 37 8.75 11.83 -9.52
CA THR A 37 9.76 10.77 -9.56
C THR A 37 9.16 9.43 -9.21
N TYR A 38 9.65 8.40 -9.88
CA TYR A 38 9.27 7.01 -9.67
C TYR A 38 10.56 6.24 -9.44
N LEU A 39 10.66 5.56 -8.30
CA LEU A 39 11.82 4.74 -7.96
C LEU A 39 11.37 3.28 -7.89
N PRO A 40 11.65 2.50 -8.95
CA PRO A 40 11.32 1.10 -8.98
C PRO A 40 12.36 0.28 -8.21
N TYR A 41 11.89 -0.69 -7.42
CA TYR A 41 12.72 -1.74 -6.85
C TYR A 41 12.03 -3.09 -7.03
N SER A 42 12.73 -4.00 -7.72
CA SER A 42 12.26 -5.37 -7.91
C SER A 42 12.24 -6.08 -6.56
N ALA A 43 11.13 -6.74 -6.27
CA ALA A 43 11.02 -7.52 -5.05
C ALA A 43 11.90 -8.78 -5.11
N PRO A 44 12.43 -9.24 -3.98
CA PRO A 44 13.22 -10.47 -3.95
C PRO A 44 12.34 -11.69 -4.25
N THR A 45 12.93 -12.71 -4.87
CA THR A 45 12.22 -13.95 -5.21
C THR A 45 12.10 -14.91 -4.03
N ASN A 46 12.95 -14.77 -3.02
CA ASN A 46 12.85 -15.55 -1.79
C ASN A 46 11.64 -15.08 -0.96
N SER A 47 10.72 -16.00 -0.63
CA SER A 47 9.47 -15.65 0.06
C SER A 47 9.67 -15.00 1.43
N ARG A 48 10.72 -15.35 2.16
CA ARG A 48 11.03 -14.77 3.48
C ARG A 48 11.60 -13.35 3.33
N GLU A 49 12.49 -13.14 2.37
CA GLU A 49 12.99 -11.81 2.04
C GLU A 49 11.87 -10.93 1.48
N LEU A 50 10.98 -11.48 0.67
CA LEU A 50 9.81 -10.79 0.12
C LEU A 50 8.88 -10.30 1.22
N TYR A 51 8.63 -11.14 2.23
CA TYR A 51 7.88 -10.76 3.41
C TYR A 51 8.53 -9.55 4.10
N VAL A 52 9.84 -9.61 4.37
CA VAL A 52 10.57 -8.53 5.05
C VAL A 52 10.57 -7.25 4.19
N PHE A 53 10.82 -7.38 2.89
CA PHE A 53 10.81 -6.30 1.91
C PHE A 53 9.47 -5.56 1.89
N ALA A 54 8.34 -6.28 1.87
CA ALA A 54 7.01 -5.68 1.90
C ALA A 54 6.78 -4.83 3.16
N HIS A 55 7.31 -5.24 4.31
CA HIS A 55 7.21 -4.48 5.57
C HIS A 55 8.11 -3.24 5.56
N HIS A 56 9.31 -3.34 4.98
CA HIS A 56 10.15 -2.16 4.74
C HIS A 56 9.39 -1.19 3.82
N ALA A 57 8.91 -1.64 2.66
CA ALA A 57 8.19 -0.80 1.70
C ALA A 57 6.96 -0.11 2.32
N ALA A 58 6.15 -0.83 3.10
CA ALA A 58 5.00 -0.27 3.81
C ALA A 58 5.38 0.88 4.77
N GLY A 59 6.55 0.76 5.41
CA GLY A 59 7.08 1.75 6.35
C GLY A 59 7.54 3.07 5.71
N TRP A 60 7.64 3.13 4.38
CA TRP A 60 7.95 4.38 3.68
C TRP A 60 6.77 5.37 3.70
N LEU A 61 5.54 4.86 3.69
CA LEU A 61 4.36 5.72 3.76
C LEU A 61 4.23 6.31 5.17
N PRO A 62 3.92 7.61 5.27
CA PRO A 62 3.79 8.25 6.58
C PRO A 62 2.64 7.63 7.37
N ALA A 63 2.82 7.58 8.70
CA ALA A 63 1.73 7.20 9.59
C ALA A 63 0.57 8.19 9.43
N GLY A 64 -0.62 7.66 9.18
CA GLY A 64 -1.82 8.45 8.94
C GLY A 64 -2.98 7.97 9.79
N LYS A 65 -4.05 8.78 9.81
CA LYS A 65 -5.34 8.40 10.41
C LYS A 65 -6.01 7.30 9.59
N TRP A 66 -5.84 7.36 8.28
CA TRP A 66 -6.32 6.34 7.36
C TRP A 66 -5.27 6.03 6.29
N LYS A 67 -5.39 4.85 5.70
CA LYS A 67 -4.70 4.44 4.48
C LYS A 67 -5.71 3.81 3.52
N ILE A 68 -5.56 4.08 2.23
CA ILE A 68 -6.32 3.41 1.17
C ILE A 68 -5.38 2.48 0.43
N PHE A 69 -5.79 1.21 0.32
CA PHE A 69 -5.18 0.24 -0.58
C PHE A 69 -6.11 0.12 -1.79
N GLN A 70 -5.71 0.74 -2.89
CA GLN A 70 -6.44 0.80 -4.15
C GLN A 70 -5.95 -0.30 -5.08
N ILE A 71 -6.84 -1.16 -5.54
CA ILE A 71 -6.56 -2.14 -6.59
C ILE A 71 -6.99 -1.50 -7.92
N ASP A 72 -6.10 -1.42 -8.90
CA ASP A 72 -6.48 -0.88 -10.21
C ASP A 72 -7.11 -1.96 -11.11
N ASN A 73 -7.53 -1.56 -12.31
CA ASN A 73 -8.20 -2.46 -13.25
C ASN A 73 -7.26 -3.44 -13.98
N SER A 74 -5.96 -3.37 -13.74
CA SER A 74 -4.97 -4.30 -14.33
C SER A 74 -4.85 -5.60 -13.55
N SER A 75 -5.32 -5.63 -12.29
CA SER A 75 -5.35 -6.84 -11.47
C SER A 75 -6.48 -7.80 -11.85
N ALA A 76 -6.11 -9.05 -12.15
CA ALA A 76 -7.01 -10.15 -12.40
C ALA A 76 -6.67 -11.32 -11.45
N PHE A 77 -7.51 -11.51 -10.44
CA PHE A 77 -7.25 -12.49 -9.39
C PHE A 77 -7.73 -13.89 -9.76
N ARG A 78 -6.95 -14.90 -9.36
CA ARG A 78 -7.39 -16.29 -9.34
C ARG A 78 -8.16 -16.59 -8.06
N GLY A 79 -9.02 -17.61 -8.08
CA GLY A 79 -9.85 -17.96 -6.92
C GLY A 79 -9.08 -18.46 -5.68
N ASP A 80 -7.85 -18.94 -5.83
CA ASP A 80 -6.93 -19.21 -4.72
C ASP A 80 -6.31 -17.93 -4.16
N GLU A 81 -5.93 -16.97 -5.01
CA GLU A 81 -5.39 -15.66 -4.61
C GLU A 81 -6.41 -14.86 -3.80
N LEU A 82 -7.67 -14.81 -4.26
CA LEU A 82 -8.77 -14.17 -3.53
C LEU A 82 -8.95 -14.78 -2.13
N ARG A 83 -8.91 -16.12 -2.01
CA ARG A 83 -9.02 -16.78 -0.71
C ARG A 83 -7.90 -16.42 0.25
N PHE A 84 -6.67 -16.22 -0.23
CA PHE A 84 -5.56 -15.74 0.60
C PHE A 84 -5.80 -14.31 1.10
N ILE A 85 -6.26 -13.43 0.21
CA ILE A 85 -6.60 -12.04 0.54
C ILE A 85 -7.74 -12.01 1.56
N ASP A 86 -8.79 -12.81 1.37
CA ASP A 86 -9.95 -12.87 2.26
C ASP A 86 -9.60 -13.43 3.63
N THR A 87 -8.75 -14.46 3.66
CA THR A 87 -8.22 -14.99 4.93
C THR A 87 -7.44 -13.93 5.70
N LEU A 88 -6.65 -13.11 5.00
CA LEU A 88 -5.88 -12.03 5.63
C LEU A 88 -6.79 -10.93 6.18
N LEU A 89 -7.86 -10.58 5.46
CA LEU A 89 -8.74 -9.48 5.83
C LEU A 89 -9.88 -9.88 6.78
N GLY A 90 -10.13 -11.19 6.92
CA GLY A 90 -11.11 -11.78 7.83
C GLY A 90 -12.49 -11.97 7.19
N SER A 91 -13.34 -12.78 7.82
CA SER A 91 -14.60 -13.33 7.29
C SER A 91 -15.73 -12.32 6.98
N ASN A 92 -15.48 -11.02 7.09
CA ASN A 92 -16.50 -9.95 7.00
C ASN A 92 -16.28 -8.99 5.82
N THR A 93 -15.52 -9.41 4.80
CA THR A 93 -15.10 -8.51 3.72
C THR A 93 -15.96 -8.58 2.46
N ASP A 94 -16.84 -9.58 2.32
CA ASP A 94 -17.68 -9.81 1.12
C ASP A 94 -16.90 -9.75 -0.22
N LEU A 95 -15.57 -9.89 -0.17
CA LEU A 95 -14.65 -9.86 -1.32
C LEU A 95 -14.78 -11.11 -2.20
N ASP A 96 -15.29 -12.21 -1.64
CA ASP A 96 -15.66 -13.46 -2.32
C ASP A 96 -16.68 -13.24 -3.46
N ARG A 97 -17.43 -12.13 -3.42
CA ARG A 97 -18.23 -11.67 -4.56
C ARG A 97 -17.33 -10.78 -5.39
N GLU A 98 -16.67 -11.39 -6.38
CA GLU A 98 -15.87 -10.76 -7.45
C GLU A 98 -15.63 -9.27 -7.18
N ILE A 99 -14.46 -8.88 -6.67
CA ILE A 99 -14.06 -7.48 -6.47
C ILE A 99 -14.66 -6.63 -7.59
N ASP A 100 -15.82 -6.03 -7.31
CA ASP A 100 -16.60 -5.35 -8.33
C ASP A 100 -15.70 -4.20 -8.79
N VAL A 101 -15.68 -3.93 -10.09
CA VAL A 101 -14.84 -2.86 -10.65
C VAL A 101 -15.09 -1.54 -9.91
N GLY A 102 -16.29 -1.35 -9.34
CA GLY A 102 -16.67 -0.20 -8.51
C GLY A 102 -16.25 -0.23 -7.02
N SER A 103 -15.73 -1.33 -6.47
CA SER A 103 -15.40 -1.49 -5.02
C SER A 103 -13.97 -2.03 -4.81
N ARG A 104 -12.98 -1.40 -5.44
CA ARG A 104 -11.56 -1.79 -5.41
C ARG A 104 -10.71 -1.05 -4.38
N SER A 105 -11.34 -0.23 -3.54
CA SER A 105 -10.68 0.62 -2.58
C SER A 105 -10.89 0.08 -1.16
N LEU A 106 -9.84 -0.42 -0.53
CA LEU A 106 -9.88 -0.87 0.86
C LEU A 106 -9.47 0.30 1.77
N LEU A 107 -10.39 0.79 2.59
CA LEU A 107 -10.13 1.78 3.62
C LEU A 107 -9.72 1.12 4.92
N PHE A 108 -8.53 1.48 5.38
CA PHE A 108 -8.06 1.25 6.73
C PHE A 108 -8.14 2.58 7.47
N ASP A 109 -8.95 2.64 8.53
CA ASP A 109 -9.17 3.88 9.30
C ASP A 109 -8.91 3.59 10.79
N GLY A 110 -8.28 4.55 11.45
CA GLY A 110 -7.93 4.49 12.85
C GLY A 110 -9.13 4.80 13.74
N ALA A 111 -8.95 4.63 15.06
CA ALA A 111 -9.90 5.16 16.02
C ALA A 111 -9.99 6.69 15.88
N ALA A 112 -11.11 7.30 16.28
CA ALA A 112 -11.37 8.72 16.11
C ALA A 112 -10.17 9.59 16.53
N ASN A 113 -9.58 10.30 15.56
CA ASN A 113 -8.40 11.17 15.68
C ASN A 113 -7.05 10.51 16.02
N ALA A 114 -6.96 9.18 16.03
CA ALA A 114 -5.71 8.45 16.17
C ALA A 114 -5.14 8.04 14.81
N ASN A 115 -3.82 7.81 14.77
CA ASN A 115 -3.21 7.11 13.64
C ASN A 115 -3.65 5.64 13.63
N LEU A 116 -3.46 4.97 12.50
CA LEU A 116 -3.64 3.53 12.39
C LEU A 116 -2.87 2.80 13.48
N ASP A 117 -3.53 1.80 14.07
CA ASP A 117 -2.85 0.90 14.98
C ASP A 117 -1.87 0.01 14.22
N VAL A 118 -0.94 -0.56 14.97
CA VAL A 118 0.15 -1.31 14.36
C VAL A 118 -0.36 -2.61 13.71
N SER A 119 -1.42 -3.23 14.25
CA SER A 119 -2.05 -4.41 13.65
C SER A 119 -2.57 -4.11 12.24
N THR A 120 -3.14 -2.92 12.04
CA THR A 120 -3.64 -2.46 10.75
C THR A 120 -2.51 -2.20 9.77
N GLU A 121 -1.41 -1.57 10.24
CA GLU A 121 -0.20 -1.38 9.44
C GLU A 121 0.41 -2.73 8.99
N LEU A 122 0.41 -3.75 9.86
CA LEU A 122 0.82 -5.11 9.48
C LEU A 122 -0.09 -5.73 8.43
N THR A 123 -1.40 -5.55 8.52
CA THR A 123 -2.34 -6.05 7.51
C THR A 123 -2.05 -5.43 6.15
N ILE A 124 -1.76 -4.12 6.11
CA ILE A 124 -1.38 -3.43 4.86
C ILE A 124 -0.04 -3.97 4.32
N ALA A 125 0.97 -4.17 5.18
CA ALA A 125 2.25 -4.75 4.76
C ALA A 125 2.09 -6.18 4.20
N ARG A 126 1.20 -6.99 4.80
CA ARG A 126 0.86 -8.33 4.32
C ARG A 126 0.08 -8.32 3.01
N LEU A 127 -0.78 -7.33 2.79
CA LEU A 127 -1.42 -7.14 1.49
C LEU A 127 -0.38 -6.80 0.42
N ILE A 128 0.56 -5.88 0.70
CA ILE A 128 1.67 -5.56 -0.22
C ILE A 128 2.47 -6.83 -0.55
N TYR A 129 2.77 -7.66 0.47
CA TYR A 129 3.43 -8.95 0.27
C TYR A 129 2.65 -9.87 -0.69
N LEU A 130 1.35 -10.04 -0.50
CA LEU A 130 0.52 -10.88 -1.38
C LEU A 130 0.45 -10.33 -2.81
N PHE A 131 0.35 -9.00 -2.97
CA PHE A 131 0.30 -8.37 -4.29
C PHE A 131 1.63 -8.50 -5.03
N LEU A 132 2.76 -8.40 -4.34
CA LEU A 132 4.06 -8.69 -4.95
C LEU A 132 4.20 -10.18 -5.31
N LEU A 133 3.75 -11.08 -4.42
CA LEU A 133 3.83 -12.53 -4.63
C LEU A 133 2.99 -13.00 -5.82
N PHE A 134 1.80 -12.42 -6.00
CA PHE A 134 0.88 -12.75 -7.09
C PHE A 134 1.04 -11.83 -8.32
N GLU A 135 2.04 -10.93 -8.29
CA GLU A 135 2.30 -9.95 -9.35
C GLU A 135 1.07 -9.08 -9.70
N GLN A 136 0.23 -8.79 -8.69
CA GLN A 136 -0.98 -7.99 -8.82
C GLN A 136 -0.68 -6.49 -8.67
N HIS A 137 -1.62 -5.66 -9.13
CA HIS A 137 -1.45 -4.22 -9.27
C HIS A 137 -2.27 -3.46 -8.22
N ALA A 138 -1.58 -2.65 -7.42
CA ALA A 138 -2.21 -1.81 -6.42
C ALA A 138 -1.43 -0.53 -6.13
N CYS A 139 -2.09 0.42 -5.49
CA CYS A 139 -1.49 1.61 -4.96
C CYS A 139 -1.91 1.83 -3.51
N VAL A 140 -0.96 2.19 -2.66
CA VAL A 140 -1.20 2.50 -1.25
C VAL A 140 -0.90 3.97 -0.97
N VAL A 141 -1.84 4.64 -0.31
CA VAL A 141 -1.70 6.04 0.13
C VAL A 141 -2.09 6.19 1.58
N SER A 142 -1.54 7.22 2.22
CA SER A 142 -1.84 7.60 3.60
C SER A 142 -2.53 8.96 3.66
N SER A 143 -3.36 9.17 4.67
CA SER A 143 -3.94 10.49 4.97
C SER A 143 -2.88 11.58 5.19
N ALA A 144 -1.67 11.17 5.57
CA ALA A 144 -0.53 12.04 5.78
C ALA A 144 0.42 12.10 4.56
N SER A 145 0.07 11.44 3.45
CA SER A 145 0.80 11.57 2.20
C SER A 145 0.79 13.01 1.74
N LEU A 146 1.96 13.52 1.37
CA LEU A 146 2.13 14.85 0.79
C LEU A 146 2.69 14.72 -0.61
N ASN A 147 2.50 15.72 -1.46
CA ASN A 147 3.27 15.88 -2.70
C ASN A 147 3.28 14.61 -3.59
N GLY A 148 2.10 14.03 -3.79
CA GLY A 148 1.94 12.84 -4.64
C GLY A 148 2.51 11.54 -4.07
N GLN A 149 2.90 11.51 -2.78
CA GLN A 149 3.53 10.36 -2.12
C GLN A 149 2.59 9.15 -2.06
N ARG A 150 2.92 8.10 -2.81
CA ARG A 150 2.16 6.84 -2.86
C ARG A 150 3.06 5.67 -3.23
N LEU A 151 2.69 4.48 -2.76
CA LEU A 151 3.42 3.25 -3.03
C LEU A 151 2.68 2.47 -4.12
N GLY A 152 3.27 2.35 -5.31
CA GLY A 152 2.78 1.46 -6.36
C GLY A 152 3.31 0.04 -6.16
N VAL A 153 2.48 -0.96 -6.42
CA VAL A 153 2.82 -2.37 -6.48
C VAL A 153 2.39 -2.86 -7.87
N GLN A 154 3.30 -3.36 -8.67
CA GLN A 154 3.00 -3.81 -10.03
C GLN A 154 4.03 -4.85 -10.48
N ASP A 155 3.58 -5.99 -11.01
CA ASP A 155 4.42 -6.99 -11.68
C ASP A 155 5.66 -7.41 -10.86
N GLY A 156 5.49 -7.59 -9.54
CA GLY A 156 6.60 -7.93 -8.62
C GLY A 156 7.56 -6.79 -8.31
N VAL A 157 7.20 -5.55 -8.62
CA VAL A 157 8.01 -4.33 -8.40
C VAL A 157 7.27 -3.37 -7.47
N ILE A 158 8.01 -2.74 -6.56
CA ILE A 158 7.53 -1.59 -5.79
C ILE A 158 7.98 -0.30 -6.47
N TYR A 159 7.05 0.63 -6.63
CA TYR A 159 7.29 1.98 -7.11
C TYR A 159 7.09 2.96 -5.97
N PHE A 160 8.17 3.58 -5.51
CA PHE A 160 8.06 4.72 -4.60
C PHE A 160 7.80 5.98 -5.43
N GLU A 161 6.57 6.47 -5.41
CA GLU A 161 6.15 7.59 -6.24
C GLU A 161 5.93 8.84 -5.39
N SER A 162 6.58 9.94 -5.74
CA SER A 162 6.48 11.21 -5.01
C SER A 162 7.16 12.33 -5.79
N ASP A 163 6.99 13.56 -5.33
CA ASP A 163 7.92 14.63 -5.70
C ASP A 163 9.36 14.29 -5.26
N VAL A 164 10.36 14.81 -5.98
CA VAL A 164 11.80 14.46 -5.86
C VAL A 164 12.38 14.48 -4.44
N PHE A 165 11.75 15.20 -3.51
CA PHE A 165 12.20 15.34 -2.12
C PHE A 165 12.22 14.02 -1.33
N TYR A 166 11.32 13.07 -1.62
CA TYR A 166 11.20 11.83 -0.84
C TYR A 166 12.10 10.69 -1.34
N ARG A 167 12.81 10.89 -2.46
CA ARG A 167 13.71 9.90 -3.05
C ARG A 167 14.78 9.38 -2.07
N PRO A 168 15.53 10.24 -1.35
CA PRO A 168 16.58 9.76 -0.45
C PRO A 168 16.05 8.85 0.66
N ILE A 169 14.81 9.03 1.09
CA ILE A 169 14.17 8.21 2.13
C ILE A 169 13.88 6.80 1.60
N ALA A 170 13.36 6.69 0.36
CA ALA A 170 13.17 5.41 -0.29
C ALA A 170 14.51 4.68 -0.51
N ASP A 171 15.52 5.39 -1.05
CA ASP A 171 16.87 4.84 -1.26
C ASP A 171 17.49 4.34 0.05
N GLN A 172 17.37 5.10 1.15
CA GLN A 172 17.89 4.69 2.46
C GLN A 172 17.18 3.42 2.97
N LEU A 173 15.87 3.37 2.85
CA LEU A 173 15.06 2.24 3.30
C LEU A 173 15.45 0.95 2.55
N ILE A 174 15.63 1.02 1.24
CA ILE A 174 16.08 -0.11 0.44
C ILE A 174 17.50 -0.54 0.82
N ARG A 175 18.43 0.40 1.02
CA ARG A 175 19.80 0.06 1.46
C ARG A 175 19.83 -0.68 2.79
N VAL A 176 18.95 -0.29 3.74
CA VAL A 176 18.83 -1.00 5.03
C VAL A 176 18.36 -2.43 4.80
N PHE A 177 17.30 -2.62 3.99
CA PHE A 177 16.84 -3.96 3.61
C PHE A 177 17.96 -4.77 2.95
N GLU A 178 18.66 -4.23 1.95
CA GLU A 178 19.72 -4.94 1.23
C GLU A 178 20.90 -5.35 2.15
N SER A 179 21.19 -4.55 3.18
CA SER A 179 22.24 -4.87 4.15
C SER A 179 21.88 -6.02 5.09
N GLU A 180 20.59 -6.17 5.41
CA GLU A 180 20.06 -7.17 6.34
C GLU A 180 18.69 -7.69 5.86
N PRO A 181 18.60 -8.48 4.77
CA PRO A 181 17.33 -8.76 4.07
C PRO A 181 16.35 -9.65 4.85
N LEU A 182 16.80 -10.22 5.96
CA LEU A 182 15.97 -11.01 6.88
C LEU A 182 15.58 -10.23 8.15
N ARG A 183 16.06 -8.99 8.32
CA ARG A 183 15.76 -8.15 9.47
C ARG A 183 14.52 -7.31 9.21
N LEU A 184 13.54 -7.44 10.11
CA LEU A 184 12.34 -6.63 10.10
C LEU A 184 12.67 -5.15 10.34
N PRO A 185 11.93 -4.22 9.70
CA PRO A 185 12.13 -2.79 9.91
C PRO A 185 11.79 -2.40 11.36
N SER A 186 12.47 -1.36 11.88
CA SER A 186 12.37 -0.98 13.28
C SER A 186 10.99 -0.49 13.73
N TRP A 187 10.13 -0.07 12.80
CA TRP A 187 8.74 0.27 13.13
C TRP A 187 7.96 -0.97 13.63
N MET A 188 8.46 -2.18 13.32
CA MET A 188 7.94 -3.44 13.83
C MET A 188 8.57 -3.87 15.16
N ASP A 189 9.61 -3.22 15.67
CA ASP A 189 10.28 -3.64 16.92
C ASP A 189 9.29 -3.63 18.10
N ARG A 190 8.24 -2.79 18.03
CA ARG A 190 7.14 -2.74 19.02
C ARG A 190 6.31 -4.03 19.12
N PHE A 191 6.50 -4.99 18.22
CA PHE A 191 5.85 -6.31 18.25
C PHE A 191 6.70 -7.39 18.93
N LEU A 192 8.02 -7.24 18.93
CA LEU A 192 8.92 -8.27 19.47
C LEU A 192 8.97 -8.25 21.01
N ASP A 193 8.50 -7.16 21.63
CA ASP A 193 8.38 -7.04 23.09
C ASP A 193 7.10 -7.66 23.68
N ILE A 194 6.22 -8.24 22.83
CA ILE A 194 4.92 -8.83 23.24
C ILE A 194 4.86 -10.34 22.96
N ALA A 195 5.97 -10.96 22.52
CA ALA A 195 6.06 -12.41 22.27
C ALA A 195 6.79 -13.16 23.39
#